data_AF-A0A341ZG87-F1
#
_entry.id   AF-A0A341ZG87-F1
#
_cell.length_a   1.000
_cell.length_b   1.000
_cell.length_c   1.000
_cell.angle_alpha   90.00
_cell.angle_beta   90.00
_cell.angle_gamma   90.00
#
_symmetry.space_group_name_H-M   'P 1'
#
loop_
_entity.id
_entity.type
_entity.pdbx_description
1 polymer ?
#
loop_
_entity_poly.entity_id
_entity_poly.type
_entity_poly.pdbx_seq_one_letter_code
_entity_poly.pdbx_strand_id
1 'polypeptide(L)'
;MDTPQKKAGSTGRKIASPCPDAVRLVSQWTLSTGCFFLVIFALDHAFDHFNFQIPCSPSGIFLRCVEPTDAVALANAAAESAGWIGMLWCGAAQTAAAALALHLPCRYRRVRRALAYIARALAIVGHSLHARATVLLYAADPGSLFAVMGWTLIIVFLAVFDLLCFLILMLGREVRTECD
;
A
#
# COMPACT_ATOMS: atom_id res chain seq x y z
N MET A 1 23.69 -18.73 -68.47
CA MET A 1 24.65 -18.00 -67.62
C MET A 1 23.83 -17.23 -66.62
N ASP A 2 23.50 -17.88 -65.52
CA ASP A 2 22.61 -17.39 -64.49
C ASP A 2 23.38 -16.50 -63.51
N THR A 3 22.84 -15.31 -63.25
CA THR A 3 23.35 -14.40 -62.22
C THR A 3 22.80 -14.82 -60.86
N PRO A 4 23.63 -14.89 -59.80
CA PRO A 4 23.13 -15.29 -58.48
C PRO A 4 22.42 -14.12 -57.79
N GLN A 5 21.18 -14.37 -57.36
CA GLN A 5 20.42 -13.46 -56.51
C GLN A 5 21.10 -13.26 -55.15
N LYS A 6 21.33 -11.99 -54.81
CA LYS A 6 21.81 -11.53 -53.51
C LYS A 6 20.67 -11.61 -52.49
N LYS A 7 20.63 -12.67 -51.67
CA LYS A 7 19.71 -12.78 -50.53
C LYS A 7 19.95 -11.62 -49.56
N ALA A 8 18.97 -10.74 -49.43
CA ALA A 8 18.94 -9.72 -48.40
C ALA A 8 18.78 -10.38 -47.02
N GLY A 9 19.85 -10.32 -46.22
CA GLY A 9 19.81 -10.68 -44.81
C GLY A 9 18.93 -9.70 -44.06
N SER A 10 17.67 -10.07 -43.86
CA SER A 10 16.78 -9.44 -42.90
C SER A 10 17.35 -9.69 -41.49
N THR A 11 18.15 -8.75 -40.99
CA THR A 11 18.47 -8.68 -39.57
C THR A 11 17.18 -8.37 -38.84
N GLY A 12 16.53 -9.42 -38.36
CA GLY A 12 15.42 -9.34 -37.42
C GLY A 12 15.86 -8.52 -36.22
N ARG A 13 15.52 -7.23 -36.23
CA ARG A 13 15.55 -6.37 -35.06
C ARG A 13 14.59 -7.03 -34.08
N LYS A 14 15.11 -7.77 -33.10
CA LYS A 14 14.36 -8.14 -31.90
C LYS A 14 13.93 -6.81 -31.28
N ILE A 15 12.72 -6.37 -31.61
CA ILE A 15 12.05 -5.31 -30.89
C ILE A 15 11.85 -5.91 -29.52
N ALA A 16 12.76 -5.59 -28.60
CA ALA A 16 12.57 -5.84 -27.20
C ALA A 16 11.28 -5.12 -26.84
N SER A 17 10.18 -5.88 -26.77
CA SER A 17 8.95 -5.47 -26.13
C SER A 17 9.35 -4.81 -24.81
N PRO A 18 9.01 -3.53 -24.57
CA PRO A 18 9.22 -2.92 -23.29
C PRO A 18 8.29 -3.66 -22.33
N CYS A 19 8.79 -4.72 -21.73
CA CYS A 19 8.18 -5.30 -20.56
C CYS A 19 7.91 -4.11 -19.62
N PRO A 20 6.65 -3.85 -19.23
CA PRO A 20 6.37 -2.74 -18.33
C PRO A 20 7.29 -2.91 -17.13
N ASP A 21 8.13 -1.90 -16.87
CA ASP A 21 9.14 -1.94 -15.82
C ASP A 21 8.41 -2.28 -14.53
N ALA A 22 8.51 -3.53 -14.06
CA ALA A 22 7.77 -4.04 -12.90
C ALA A 22 7.94 -3.10 -11.70
N VAL A 23 9.12 -2.50 -11.57
CA VAL A 23 9.44 -1.48 -10.57
C VAL A 23 8.51 -0.27 -10.69
N ARG A 24 8.21 0.20 -11.91
CA ARG A 24 7.29 1.32 -12.15
C ARG A 24 5.86 0.95 -11.75
N LEU A 25 5.37 -0.22 -12.17
CA LEU A 25 4.00 -0.66 -11.84
C LEU A 25 3.83 -0.80 -10.32
N VAL A 26 4.78 -1.48 -9.66
CA VAL A 26 4.75 -1.67 -8.20
C VAL A 26 4.90 -0.35 -7.46
N SER A 27 5.77 0.55 -7.92
CA SER A 27 5.95 1.86 -7.28
C SER A 27 4.71 2.75 -7.47
N GLN A 28 4.04 2.70 -8.62
CA GLN A 28 2.78 3.42 -8.83
C GLN A 28 1.69 2.91 -7.88
N TRP A 29 1.50 1.60 -7.81
CA TRP A 29 0.55 1.00 -6.87
C TRP A 29 0.86 1.36 -5.41
N THR A 30 2.13 1.26 -5.02
CA THR A 30 2.60 1.57 -3.67
C THR A 30 2.43 3.06 -3.33
N LEU A 31 2.61 3.95 -4.31
CA LEU A 31 2.34 5.38 -4.14
C LEU A 31 0.84 5.65 -3.99
N SER A 32 0.00 5.08 -4.83
CA SER A 32 -1.45 5.26 -4.78
C SER A 32 -2.03 4.79 -3.44
N THR A 33 -1.61 3.62 -2.96
CA THR A 33 -2.04 3.08 -1.65
C THR A 33 -1.57 3.95 -0.50
N GLY A 34 -0.31 4.39 -0.49
CA GLY A 34 0.20 5.29 0.54
C GLY A 34 -0.54 6.64 0.57
N CYS A 35 -0.82 7.25 -0.60
CA CYS A 35 -1.61 8.47 -0.68
C CYS A 35 -3.05 8.28 -0.18
N PHE A 36 -3.68 7.14 -0.50
CA PHE A 36 -5.01 6.83 0.00
C PHE A 36 -5.05 6.85 1.53
N PHE A 37 -4.11 6.18 2.21
CA PHE A 37 -4.05 6.19 3.68
C PHE A 37 -3.80 7.59 4.26
N LEU A 38 -2.91 8.39 3.64
CA LEU A 38 -2.65 9.76 4.10
C LEU A 38 -3.89 10.65 3.97
N VAL A 39 -4.66 10.52 2.89
CA VAL A 39 -5.90 11.27 2.69
C VAL A 39 -6.95 10.85 3.72
N ILE A 40 -7.13 9.54 3.95
CA ILE A 40 -8.05 9.03 4.99
C ILE A 40 -7.66 9.59 6.36
N PHE A 41 -6.38 9.57 6.71
CA PHE A 41 -5.90 10.11 7.98
C PHE A 41 -6.17 11.61 8.10
N ALA A 42 -5.91 12.38 7.04
CA ALA A 42 -6.19 13.81 7.02
C ALA A 42 -7.69 14.12 7.17
N LEU A 43 -8.57 13.30 6.57
CA LEU A 43 -10.01 13.43 6.71
C LEU A 43 -10.45 13.13 8.15
N ASP A 44 -9.95 12.06 8.75
CA ASP A 44 -10.24 11.68 10.14
C ASP A 44 -9.88 12.80 11.11
N HIS A 45 -8.65 13.33 10.99
CA HIS A 45 -8.20 14.47 11.79
C HIS A 45 -9.01 15.75 11.52
N ALA A 46 -9.47 15.97 10.29
CA ALA A 46 -10.33 17.10 9.98
C ALA A 46 -11.71 16.95 10.64
N PHE A 47 -12.31 15.77 10.59
CA PHE A 47 -13.60 15.52 11.24
C PHE A 47 -13.53 15.74 12.75
N ASP A 48 -12.46 15.26 13.40
CA ASP A 48 -12.21 15.49 14.83
C ASP A 48 -12.04 16.99 15.13
N HIS A 49 -11.20 17.68 14.34
CA HIS A 49 -10.96 19.12 14.51
C HIS A 49 -12.24 19.96 14.37
N PHE A 50 -13.12 19.61 13.43
CA PHE A 50 -14.39 20.31 13.23
C PHE A 50 -15.51 19.84 14.16
N ASN A 51 -15.23 18.96 15.13
CA ASN A 51 -16.21 18.35 16.03
C ASN A 51 -17.41 17.77 15.25
N PHE A 52 -17.14 17.17 14.09
CA PHE A 52 -18.19 16.52 13.32
C PHE A 52 -18.57 15.22 14.02
N GLN A 53 -19.48 15.30 14.99
CA GLN A 53 -20.00 14.13 15.67
C GLN A 53 -20.89 13.36 14.71
N ILE A 54 -20.46 12.15 14.37
CA ILE A 54 -21.30 11.19 13.65
C ILE A 54 -22.43 10.79 14.62
N PRO A 55 -23.71 11.07 14.30
CA PRO A 55 -24.81 10.73 15.20
C PRO A 55 -24.89 9.21 15.35
N CYS A 56 -24.58 8.73 16.55
CA CYS A 56 -24.75 7.32 16.92
C CYS A 56 -26.13 7.11 17.55
N SER A 57 -26.66 5.89 17.44
CA SER A 57 -27.93 5.51 18.07
C SER A 57 -27.74 4.24 18.91
N PRO A 58 -28.26 4.16 20.15
CA PRO A 58 -28.16 2.96 20.99
C PRO A 58 -28.76 1.69 20.34
N SER A 59 -29.72 1.89 19.44
CA SER A 59 -30.42 0.85 18.67
C SER A 59 -29.94 0.73 17.22
N GLY A 60 -28.94 1.52 16.82
CA GLY A 60 -28.35 1.47 15.49
C GLY A 60 -27.55 0.18 15.27
N ILE A 61 -27.79 -0.49 14.15
CA ILE A 61 -26.99 -1.65 13.71
C ILE A 61 -25.64 -1.20 13.10
N PHE A 62 -25.59 0.03 12.56
CA PHE A 62 -24.44 0.55 11.83
C PHE A 62 -23.52 1.46 12.67
N LEU A 63 -24.08 2.24 13.60
CA LEU A 63 -23.39 3.22 14.44
C LEU A 63 -23.99 3.16 15.86
N ARG A 64 -23.58 2.17 16.64
CA ARG A 64 -24.08 1.98 18.01
C ARG A 64 -23.24 2.77 19.00
N CYS A 65 -23.87 3.57 19.87
CA CYS A 65 -23.13 4.22 20.95
C CYS A 65 -22.79 3.18 22.03
N VAL A 66 -21.52 2.91 22.28
CA VAL A 66 -21.04 2.16 23.45
C VAL A 66 -20.14 3.08 24.26
N GLU A 67 -20.37 3.15 25.56
CA GLU A 67 -19.57 3.95 26.48
C GLU A 67 -18.45 3.06 27.05
N PRO A 68 -17.18 3.27 26.67
CA PRO A 68 -16.07 2.51 27.21
C PRO A 68 -15.82 2.89 28.68
N THR A 69 -15.32 1.95 29.47
CA THR A 69 -14.86 2.26 30.85
C THR A 69 -13.60 3.13 30.81
N ASP A 70 -13.47 4.10 31.73
CA ASP A 70 -12.38 5.10 31.73
C ASP A 70 -10.97 4.50 31.63
N ALA A 71 -10.72 3.38 32.33
CA ALA A 71 -9.43 2.70 32.31
C ALA A 71 -9.12 2.03 30.95
N VAL A 72 -10.15 1.49 30.29
CA VAL A 72 -10.03 0.87 28.97
C VAL A 72 -9.90 1.97 27.89
N ALA A 73 -10.65 3.06 28.02
CA ALA A 73 -10.58 4.21 27.13
C ALA A 73 -9.16 4.83 27.13
N LEU A 74 -8.57 5.04 28.31
CA LEU A 74 -7.23 5.62 28.42
C LEU A 74 -6.13 4.71 27.85
N ALA A 75 -6.18 3.41 28.14
CA ALA A 75 -5.22 2.45 27.61
C ALA A 75 -5.31 2.33 26.07
N ASN A 76 -6.52 2.37 25.53
CA ASN A 76 -6.74 2.34 24.09
C ASN A 76 -6.30 3.63 23.42
N ALA A 77 -6.60 4.81 23.98
CA ALA A 77 -6.15 6.09 23.44
C ALA A 77 -4.61 6.18 23.36
N ALA A 78 -3.89 5.65 24.36
CA ALA A 78 -2.44 5.58 24.34
C ALA A 78 -1.90 4.60 23.28
N ALA A 79 -2.49 3.42 23.14
CA ALA A 79 -2.09 2.44 22.14
C ALA A 79 -2.43 2.89 20.70
N GLU A 80 -3.56 3.58 20.56
CA GLU A 80 -4.08 4.13 19.33
C GLU A 80 -3.20 5.28 18.82
N SER A 81 -2.88 6.26 19.67
CA SER A 81 -1.99 7.37 19.29
C SER A 81 -0.61 6.90 18.83
N ALA A 82 -0.01 5.93 19.52
CA ALA A 82 1.26 5.32 19.10
C ALA A 82 1.13 4.54 17.78
N GLY A 83 0.00 3.85 17.57
CA GLY A 83 -0.30 3.15 16.33
C GLY A 83 -0.47 4.10 15.14
N TRP A 84 -1.19 5.20 15.33
CA TRP A 84 -1.41 6.24 14.31
C TRP A 84 -0.13 6.94 13.89
N ILE A 85 0.72 7.33 14.85
CA ILE A 85 2.03 7.92 14.54
C ILE A 85 2.88 6.95 13.71
N GLY A 86 2.89 5.66 14.09
CA GLY A 86 3.58 4.61 13.35
C GLY A 86 3.04 4.43 11.92
N MET A 87 1.72 4.41 11.75
CA MET A 87 1.07 4.31 10.44
C MET A 87 1.38 5.52 9.56
N LEU A 88 1.30 6.73 10.12
CA LEU A 88 1.59 7.96 9.39
C LEU A 88 3.03 7.97 8.88
N TRP A 89 3.96 7.59 9.75
CA TRP A 89 5.37 7.49 9.39
C TRP A 89 5.60 6.44 8.30
N CYS A 90 4.98 5.26 8.43
CA CYS A 90 5.08 4.21 7.42
C CYS A 90 4.51 4.67 6.07
N GLY A 91 3.35 5.32 6.05
CA GLY A 91 2.73 5.85 4.84
C GLY A 91 3.56 6.95 4.18
N ALA A 92 4.08 7.89 4.96
CA ALA A 92 4.97 8.96 4.47
C ALA A 92 6.28 8.40 3.90
N ALA A 93 6.92 7.46 4.61
CA ALA A 93 8.14 6.82 4.13
C ALA A 93 7.89 5.93 2.90
N GLN A 94 6.75 5.21 2.86
CA GLN A 94 6.32 4.40 1.72
C GLN A 94 6.14 5.26 0.46
N THR A 95 5.37 6.35 0.58
CA THR A 95 5.09 7.28 -0.52
C THR A 95 6.37 7.94 -1.02
N ALA A 96 7.24 8.41 -0.12
CA ALA A 96 8.53 8.99 -0.48
C ALA A 96 9.42 7.98 -1.23
N ALA A 97 9.54 6.75 -0.73
CA ALA A 97 10.35 5.71 -1.36
C ALA A 97 9.80 5.32 -2.75
N ALA A 98 8.48 5.19 -2.89
CA ALA A 98 7.82 4.90 -4.16
C ALA A 98 7.99 6.04 -5.18
N ALA A 99 7.83 7.29 -4.75
CA ALA A 99 8.06 8.45 -5.60
C ALA A 99 9.52 8.52 -6.08
N LEU A 100 10.48 8.31 -5.17
CA LEU A 100 11.90 8.25 -5.53
C LEU A 100 12.20 7.14 -6.54
N ALA A 101 11.62 5.95 -6.37
CA ALA A 101 11.76 4.84 -7.31
C ALA A 101 11.23 5.16 -8.72
N LEU A 102 10.19 5.99 -8.81
CA LEU A 102 9.61 6.47 -10.07
C LEU A 102 10.43 7.59 -10.73
N HIS A 103 11.00 8.50 -9.94
CA HIS A 103 11.76 9.64 -10.44
C HIS A 103 13.21 9.31 -10.82
N LEU A 104 13.79 8.27 -10.24
CA LEU A 104 15.17 7.88 -10.54
C LEU A 104 15.30 7.38 -12.00
N PRO A 105 16.34 7.82 -12.74
CA PRO A 105 16.57 7.39 -14.11
C PRO A 105 16.94 5.90 -14.20
N CYS A 106 16.71 5.31 -15.38
CA CYS A 106 16.99 3.90 -15.68
C CYS A 106 18.44 3.46 -15.45
N ARG A 107 19.41 4.37 -15.34
CA ARG A 107 20.80 4.03 -14.97
C ARG A 107 20.92 3.49 -13.54
N TYR A 108 20.01 3.86 -12.64
CA TYR A 108 20.03 3.45 -11.23
C TYR A 108 19.06 2.29 -10.94
N ARG A 109 19.01 1.27 -11.82
CA ARG A 109 18.04 0.16 -11.69
C ARG A 109 18.08 -0.54 -10.33
N ARG A 110 19.29 -0.78 -9.79
CA ARG A 110 19.46 -1.44 -8.48
C ARG A 110 18.87 -0.61 -7.35
N VAL A 111 19.11 0.70 -7.35
CA VAL A 111 18.58 1.64 -6.35
C VAL A 111 17.06 1.77 -6.47
N ARG A 112 16.53 1.94 -7.69
CA ARG A 112 15.07 1.97 -7.93
C ARG A 112 14.38 0.73 -7.39
N ARG A 113 14.99 -0.44 -7.58
CA ARG A 113 14.47 -1.71 -7.08
C ARG A 113 14.54 -1.82 -5.56
N ALA A 114 15.65 -1.41 -4.96
CA ALA A 114 15.79 -1.37 -3.49
C ALA A 114 14.73 -0.47 -2.86
N LEU A 115 14.50 0.71 -3.43
CA LEU A 115 13.45 1.63 -2.99
C LEU A 115 12.05 1.03 -3.14
N ALA A 116 11.77 0.33 -4.23
CA ALA A 116 10.49 -0.37 -4.39
C ALA A 116 10.29 -1.47 -3.33
N TYR A 117 11.35 -2.21 -2.96
CA TYR A 117 11.28 -3.17 -1.85
C TYR A 117 11.07 -2.49 -0.50
N ILE A 118 11.78 -1.40 -0.22
CA ILE A 118 11.62 -0.63 1.02
C ILE A 118 10.19 -0.07 1.12
N ALA A 119 9.70 0.58 0.06
CA ALA A 119 8.34 1.09 -0.01
C ALA A 119 7.32 -0.02 0.26
N ARG A 120 7.57 -1.22 -0.27
CA ARG A 120 6.69 -2.38 -0.05
C ARG A 120 6.74 -2.91 1.38
N ALA A 121 7.93 -3.01 1.97
CA ALA A 121 8.08 -3.43 3.36
C ALA A 121 7.36 -2.46 4.30
N LEU A 122 7.46 -1.16 4.04
CA LEU A 122 6.76 -0.12 4.79
C LEU A 122 5.24 -0.25 4.66
N ALA A 123 4.73 -0.59 3.47
CA ALA A 123 3.30 -0.85 3.27
C ALA A 123 2.80 -2.03 4.11
N ILE A 124 3.54 -3.15 4.11
CA ILE A 124 3.19 -4.34 4.91
C ILE A 124 3.19 -4.01 6.40
N VAL A 125 4.20 -3.29 6.89
CA VAL A 125 4.27 -2.84 8.29
C VAL A 125 3.11 -1.91 8.61
N GLY A 126 2.81 -0.94 7.74
CA GLY A 126 1.68 -0.02 7.90
C GLY A 126 0.34 -0.75 8.01
N HIS A 127 0.08 -1.72 7.12
CA HIS A 127 -1.12 -2.56 7.18
C HIS A 127 -1.19 -3.39 8.47
N SER A 128 -0.05 -3.89 8.96
CA SER A 128 0.01 -4.67 10.20
C SER A 128 -0.29 -3.81 11.43
N LEU A 129 0.25 -2.59 11.47
CA LEU A 129 -0.07 -1.60 12.50
C LEU A 129 -1.54 -1.22 12.47
N HIS A 130 -2.11 -1.05 11.27
CA HIS A 130 -3.52 -0.72 11.11
C HIS A 130 -4.43 -1.87 11.56
N ALA A 131 -4.14 -3.11 11.17
CA ALA A 131 -4.89 -4.29 11.64
C ALA A 131 -4.88 -4.39 13.18
N ARG A 132 -3.73 -4.12 13.82
CA ARG A 132 -3.64 -4.07 15.29
C ARG A 132 -4.50 -2.94 15.86
N ALA A 133 -4.49 -1.76 15.27
CA ALA A 133 -5.33 -0.63 15.70
C ALA A 133 -6.83 -0.96 15.57
N THR A 134 -7.25 -1.59 14.47
CA THR A 134 -8.64 -2.04 14.26
C THR A 134 -9.07 -3.05 15.32
N VAL A 135 -8.20 -4.00 15.70
CA VAL A 135 -8.50 -4.98 16.75
C VAL A 135 -8.67 -4.30 18.11
N LEU A 136 -7.82 -3.33 18.45
CA LEU A 136 -7.92 -2.57 19.70
C LEU A 136 -9.19 -1.73 19.74
N LEU A 137 -9.53 -1.03 18.65
CA LEU A 137 -10.77 -0.27 18.51
C LEU A 137 -12.00 -1.17 18.65
N TYR A 138 -11.97 -2.35 18.01
CA TYR A 138 -13.07 -3.32 18.12
C TYR A 138 -13.24 -3.87 19.55
N ALA A 139 -12.14 -4.11 20.27
CA ALA A 139 -12.19 -4.52 21.67
C ALA A 139 -12.74 -3.41 22.59
N ALA A 140 -12.58 -2.15 22.20
CA ALA A 140 -13.09 -0.98 22.92
C ALA A 140 -14.59 -0.73 22.67
N ASP A 141 -15.01 -0.86 21.41
CA ASP A 141 -16.38 -0.61 20.97
C ASP A 141 -16.83 -1.64 19.89
N PRO A 142 -17.51 -2.73 20.31
CA PRO A 142 -18.04 -3.72 19.38
C PRO A 142 -19.26 -3.21 18.57
N GLY A 143 -19.73 -1.98 18.83
CA GLY A 143 -20.92 -1.38 18.23
C GLY A 143 -20.78 -0.99 16.76
N SER A 144 -19.55 -0.96 16.22
CA SER A 144 -19.24 -0.51 14.86
C SER A 144 -18.89 -1.65 13.87
N LEU A 145 -19.54 -2.82 14.02
CA LEU A 145 -19.27 -4.02 13.22
C LEU A 145 -19.20 -3.76 11.70
N PHE A 146 -20.06 -2.90 11.15
CA PHE A 146 -20.06 -2.58 9.73
C PHE A 146 -18.81 -1.81 9.29
N ALA A 147 -18.39 -0.80 10.06
CA ALA A 147 -17.19 -0.03 9.78
C ALA A 147 -15.94 -0.92 9.91
N VAL A 148 -15.89 -1.74 10.95
CA VAL A 148 -14.80 -2.71 11.18
C VAL A 148 -14.73 -3.74 10.04
N MET A 149 -15.86 -4.30 9.61
CA MET A 149 -15.91 -5.25 8.48
C MET A 149 -15.46 -4.58 7.17
N GLY A 150 -15.97 -3.38 6.89
CA GLY A 150 -15.60 -2.62 5.69
C GLY A 150 -14.10 -2.32 5.63
N TRP A 151 -13.54 -1.79 6.72
CA TRP A 151 -12.10 -1.52 6.82
C TRP A 151 -11.27 -2.80 6.72
N THR A 152 -11.68 -3.87 7.40
CA THR A 152 -10.99 -5.17 7.33
C THR A 152 -10.93 -5.70 5.89
N LEU A 153 -12.05 -5.64 5.15
CA LEU A 153 -12.08 -6.07 3.76
C LEU A 153 -11.17 -5.23 2.86
N ILE A 154 -11.14 -3.90 3.05
CA ILE A 154 -10.25 -2.99 2.32
C ILE A 154 -8.78 -3.37 2.60
N ILE A 155 -8.42 -3.57 3.86
CA ILE A 155 -7.05 -3.91 4.25
C ILE A 155 -6.62 -5.25 3.67
N VAL A 156 -7.49 -6.28 3.76
CA VAL A 156 -7.19 -7.61 3.22
C VAL A 156 -7.00 -7.52 1.70
N PHE A 157 -7.88 -6.79 1.00
CA PHE A 157 -7.74 -6.56 -0.43
C PHE A 157 -6.38 -5.88 -0.75
N LEU A 158 -6.05 -4.80 -0.05
CA LEU A 158 -4.78 -4.10 -0.22
C LEU A 158 -3.57 -5.01 0.07
N ALA A 159 -3.63 -5.85 1.11
CA ALA A 159 -2.58 -6.79 1.47
C ALA A 159 -2.43 -7.95 0.47
N VAL A 160 -3.49 -8.34 -0.25
CA VAL A 160 -3.40 -9.32 -1.34
C VAL A 160 -2.68 -8.72 -2.54
N PHE A 161 -3.06 -7.51 -2.97
CA PHE A 161 -2.39 -6.80 -4.06
C PHE A 161 -0.93 -6.48 -3.69
N ASP A 162 -0.72 -5.96 -2.48
CA ASP A 162 0.32 -6.35 -1.53
C ASP A 162 1.37 -7.38 -2.02
N LEU A 163 0.98 -8.62 -1.77
CA LEU A 163 1.75 -9.81 -2.07
C LEU A 163 1.91 -10.03 -3.57
N LEU A 164 0.89 -9.75 -4.38
CA LEU A 164 0.97 -9.90 -5.83
C LEU A 164 2.07 -9.01 -6.44
N CYS A 165 2.15 -7.73 -6.06
CA CYS A 165 3.23 -6.87 -6.58
C CYS A 165 4.61 -7.30 -6.04
N PHE A 166 4.69 -7.83 -4.82
CA PHE A 166 5.94 -8.39 -4.31
C PHE A 166 6.38 -9.61 -5.13
N LEU A 167 5.45 -10.51 -5.47
CA LEU A 167 5.72 -11.65 -6.35
C LEU A 167 6.14 -11.19 -7.75
N ILE A 168 5.52 -10.16 -8.31
CA ILE A 168 5.92 -9.58 -9.60
C ILE A 168 7.36 -9.02 -9.54
N LEU A 169 7.75 -8.37 -8.44
CA LEU A 169 9.13 -7.91 -8.24
C LEU A 169 10.13 -9.07 -8.15
N MET A 170 9.75 -10.18 -7.51
CA MET A 170 10.56 -11.38 -7.37
C MET A 170 10.71 -12.13 -8.69
N LEU A 171 9.60 -12.43 -9.39
CA LEU A 171 9.59 -13.10 -10.69
C LEU A 171 10.33 -12.30 -11.77
N GLY A 172 10.26 -10.97 -11.73
CA GLY A 172 11.05 -10.10 -12.59
C GLY A 172 12.57 -10.13 -12.32
N ARG A 173 13.07 -10.81 -11.26
CA ARG A 173 14.49 -11.17 -11.09
C ARG A 173 14.82 -12.43 -11.88
N GLU A 174 13.99 -13.45 -11.73
CA GLU A 174 14.23 -14.82 -12.18
C GLU A 174 14.28 -14.91 -13.72
N VAL A 175 13.34 -14.25 -14.39
CA VAL A 175 13.31 -14.13 -15.87
C VAL A 175 14.56 -13.41 -16.42
N ARG A 176 15.23 -12.60 -15.60
CA ARG A 176 16.44 -11.86 -16.02
C ARG A 176 17.72 -12.64 -15.76
N THR A 177 17.75 -13.53 -14.77
CA THR A 177 18.89 -14.41 -14.49
C THR A 177 19.00 -15.59 -15.46
N GLU A 178 17.93 -15.90 -16.22
CA GLU A 178 17.98 -16.88 -17.32
C GLU A 178 18.40 -16.27 -18.67
N CYS A 179 18.55 -14.94 -18.74
CA CYS A 179 18.93 -14.22 -19.95
C CYS A 179 20.37 -13.64 -19.92
N ASP A 180 21.09 -13.82 -18.81
CA ASP A 180 22.53 -13.52 -18.68
C ASP A 180 23.32 -14.83 -18.76
#